data_AF-A0A8S3B0K3-F1
#
_entry.id   AF-A0A8S3B0K3-F1
#
_cell.length_a   1.000
_cell.length_b   1.000
_cell.length_c   1.000
_cell.angle_alpha   90.00
_cell.angle_beta   90.00
_cell.angle_gamma   90.00
#
_symmetry.space_group_name_H-M   'P 1'
#
loop_
_entity.id
_entity.type
_entity.pdbx_description
1 polymer ?
#
loop_
_entity_poly.entity_id
_entity_poly.type
_entity_poly.pdbx_seq_one_letter_code
_entity_poly.pdbx_strand_id
1 'polypeptide(L)' 'MRIINEPTAAAIAYGLDKKEGEKNILVFDLGGGTFDVSLLTIDNGVFEVVATNGDTHLGGEDFDQRVMEHFIKLFKKKT' A
#
# COMPACT_ATOMS: atom_id res chain seq x y z
N MET A 1 15.36 15.88 10.36
CA MET A 1 14.77 14.64 9.81
C MET A 1 13.32 14.57 10.23
N ARG A 2 12.43 14.09 9.36
CA ARG A 2 11.00 13.88 9.66
C ARG A 2 10.63 12.47 9.17
N ILE A 3 9.96 11.70 10.02
CA ILE A 3 9.37 10.41 9.62
C ILE A 3 8.06 10.74 8.89
N ILE A 4 7.84 10.11 7.74
CA ILE A 4 6.65 10.27 6.92
C ILE A 4 6.09 8.87 6.61
N ASN A 5 4.76 8.76 6.59
CA ASN A 5 4.08 7.52 6.23
C ASN A 5 4.22 7.26 4.73
N GLU A 6 4.40 6.01 4.35
CA GLU A 6 4.55 5.55 2.96
C GLU A 6 3.45 6.04 2.01
N PRO A 7 2.14 5.92 2.32
CA PRO A 7 1.11 6.38 1.40
C PRO A 7 1.10 7.90 1.21
N THR A 8 1.54 8.67 2.20
CA THR A 8 1.72 10.12 2.07
C THR A 8 2.90 10.45 1.16
N ALA A 9 4.01 9.71 1.28
CA ALA A 9 5.16 9.88 0.40
C ALA A 9 4.80 9.56 -1.06
N ALA A 10 4.04 8.48 -1.29
CA ALA A 10 3.54 8.11 -2.61
C ALA A 10 2.60 9.18 -3.20
N ALA A 11 1.70 9.74 -2.39
CA ALA A 11 0.82 10.81 -2.82
C ALA A 11 1.58 12.08 -3.22
N ILE A 12 2.60 12.49 -2.43
CA ILE A 12 3.46 13.63 -2.77
C ILE A 12 4.17 13.42 -4.10
N ALA A 13 4.72 12.23 -4.33
CA ALA A 13 5.37 11.88 -5.58
C ALA A 13 4.39 11.94 -6.78
N TYR A 14 3.14 11.50 -6.59
CA TYR A 14 2.11 11.59 -7.62
C TYR A 14 1.65 13.03 -7.89
N GLY A 15 1.53 13.85 -6.84
CA GLY A 15 0.94 15.19 -6.91
C GLY A 15 1.89 16.32 -7.31
N LEU A 16 3.21 16.10 -7.30
CA LEU A 16 4.23 17.14 -7.47
C LEU A 16 4.06 17.98 -8.76
N ASP A 17 3.70 17.33 -9.87
CA ASP A 17 3.57 17.99 -11.18
C ASP A 17 2.11 18.28 -11.59
N LYS A 18 1.14 17.92 -10.74
CA LYS A 18 -0.29 18.02 -11.06
C LYS A 18 -0.80 19.41 -10.66
N LYS A 19 -1.00 20.28 -11.66
CA LYS A 19 -1.60 21.62 -11.50
C LYS A 19 -3.11 21.67 -11.71
N GLU A 20 -3.76 20.52 -11.69
CA GLU A 20 -5.22 20.44 -11.78
C GLU A 20 -5.82 20.80 -10.43
N GLY A 21 -7.08 21.25 -10.40
CA GLY A 21 -7.78 21.64 -9.16
C GLY A 21 -7.93 20.50 -8.15
N GLU A 22 -8.72 20.73 -7.10
CA GLU A 22 -8.92 19.78 -6.00
C GLU A 22 -9.22 18.35 -6.50
N LYS A 23 -8.44 17.38 -6.02
CA LYS A 23 -8.57 15.96 -6.37
C LYS A 23 -8.52 15.07 -5.15
N ASN A 24 -9.42 14.09 -5.12
CA ASN A 24 -9.36 12.99 -4.18
C ASN A 24 -8.58 11.82 -4.80
N ILE A 25 -7.68 11.24 -4.02
CA ILE A 25 -6.77 10.17 -4.43
C ILE A 25 -6.83 9.05 -3.41
N LEU A 26 -6.96 7.82 -3.91
CA LEU A 26 -6.79 6.62 -3.11
C LEU A 26 -5.40 6.06 -3.37
N VAL A 27 -4.58 5.99 -2.33
CA VAL A 27 -3.31 5.27 -2.36
C VAL A 27 -3.55 3.87 -1.82
N PHE A 28 -3.16 2.87 -2.60
CA PHE A 28 -3.20 1.46 -2.25
C PHE A 28 -1.76 0.96 -2.23
N ASP A 29 -1.29 0.58 -1.05
CA ASP A 29 0.07 0.09 -0.82
C ASP A 29 0.00 -1.33 -0.28
N LEU A 30 0.53 -2.28 -1.04
CA LEU A 30 0.58 -3.70 -0.66
C LEU A 30 2.02 -4.17 -0.80
N GLY A 31 2.72 -4.14 0.32
CA GLY A 31 4.13 -4.46 0.42
C GLY A 31 4.39 -5.94 0.70
N GLY A 32 5.61 -6.21 1.18
CA GLY A 32 6.04 -7.57 1.55
C GLY A 32 5.36 -8.10 2.82
N GLY A 33 5.10 -7.24 3.82
CA GLY A 33 4.50 -7.66 5.09
C GLY A 33 3.42 -6.73 5.63
N THR A 34 3.15 -5.61 4.95
CA THR A 34 2.14 -4.63 5.35
C THR A 34 1.24 -4.27 4.17
N PHE A 35 0.01 -3.92 4.52
CA PHE A 35 -1.00 -3.44 3.59
C PHE A 35 -1.61 -2.15 4.14
N ASP A 36 -1.53 -1.07 3.38
CA ASP A 36 -2.06 0.24 3.77
C ASP A 36 -2.90 0.85 2.65
N VAL A 37 -4.00 1.48 3.03
CA VAL A 37 -4.88 2.25 2.14
C VAL A 37 -5.10 3.62 2.75
N SER A 38 -4.86 4.66 1.96
CA SER A 38 -5.11 6.04 2.39
C SER A 38 -5.93 6.79 1.35
N LEU A 39 -6.93 7.53 1.81
CA LEU A 39 -7.63 8.52 1.03
C LEU A 39 -7.02 9.90 1.31
N LEU A 40 -6.59 10.59 0.27
CA LEU A 40 -5.99 11.91 0.34
C LEU A 40 -6.72 12.88 -0.56
N THR A 41 -6.75 14.14 -0.15
CA THR A 41 -7.15 15.26 -0.99
C THR A 41 -5.90 16.07 -1.34
N ILE A 42 -5.73 16.38 -2.63
CA ILE A 42 -4.71 17.30 -3.13
C ILE A 42 -5.40 18.55 -3.63
N ASP A 43 -4.99 19.70 -3.12
CA ASP A 43 -5.36 21.00 -3.67
C ASP A 43 -4.14 21.93 -3.69
N ASN A 44 -3.76 22.40 -4.88
CA ASN A 44 -2.66 23.36 -5.08
C ASN A 44 -1.35 23.03 -4.34
N GLY A 45 -0.98 21.75 -4.30
CA GLY A 45 0.23 21.27 -3.62
C GLY A 45 0.10 21.10 -2.10
N VAL A 46 -1.09 21.33 -1.54
CA VAL A 46 -1.46 20.93 -0.18
C VAL A 46 -2.01 19.51 -0.25
N PHE A 47 -1.51 18.65 0.64
CA PHE A 47 -1.90 17.25 0.74
C PHE A 47 -2.51 17.02 2.12
N GLU A 48 -3.76 16.56 2.15
CA GLU A 48 -4.47 16.21 3.38
C GLU A 48 -4.84 14.73 3.37
N VAL A 49 -4.53 14.02 4.46
CA VAL A 49 -4.98 12.64 4.64
C VAL A 49 -6.37 12.69 5.26
N VAL A 50 -7.38 12.24 4.50
CA VAL A 50 -8.77 12.19 4.95
C VAL A 50 -9.01 10.96 5.82
N ALA A 51 -8.47 9.82 5.41
CA ALA A 51 -8.58 8.57 6.15
C ALA A 51 -7.41 7.65 5.81
N THR A 52 -7.03 6.81 6.76
CA THR A 52 -6.08 5.72 6.57
C THR A 52 -6.58 4.46 7.27
N ASN A 53 -6.35 3.30 6.68
CA ASN A 53 -6.62 1.99 7.24
C ASN A 53 -5.66 0.97 6.63
N GLY A 54 -5.43 -0.15 7.29
CA GLY A 54 -4.47 -1.15 6.85
C GLY A 54 -4.36 -2.34 7.78
N ASP A 55 -3.47 -3.26 7.42
CA ASP A 55 -3.06 -4.40 8.22
C ASP A 55 -1.53 -4.49 8.20
N THR A 56 -0.91 -4.40 9.38
CA THR A 56 0.55 -4.42 9.54
C THR A 56 1.14 -5.84 9.46
N HIS A 57 0.32 -6.86 9.20
CA HIS A 57 0.72 -8.26 9.10
C HIS A 57 0.10 -8.95 7.88
N LEU A 58 -0.08 -8.20 6.79
CA LEU A 58 -0.59 -8.71 5.53
C LEU A 58 0.30 -8.23 4.38
N GLY A 59 0.87 -9.14 3.60
CA GLY A 59 1.65 -8.77 2.43
C GLY A 59 2.06 -9.94 1.54
N GLY A 60 3.07 -9.70 0.70
CA GLY A 60 3.66 -10.70 -0.18
C GLY A 60 4.15 -11.97 0.53
N GLU A 61 4.61 -11.87 1.77
CA GLU A 61 5.06 -13.03 2.56
C GLU A 61 3.92 -14.04 2.81
N ASP A 62 2.68 -13.56 3.02
CA ASP A 62 1.52 -14.43 3.15
C ASP A 62 1.21 -15.16 1.84
N PHE A 63 1.39 -14.48 0.71
CA PHE A 63 1.19 -15.08 -0.61
C PHE A 63 2.22 -16.17 -0.86
N ASP A 64 3.49 -15.89 -0.57
CA ASP A 64 4.58 -16.86 -0.66
C ASP A 64 4.31 -18.07 0.25
N GLN A 65 3.88 -17.84 1.50
CA GLN A 65 3.52 -18.91 2.42
C GLN A 65 2.39 -19.80 1.87
N ARG A 66 1.32 -19.21 1.33
CA ARG A 66 0.20 -19.97 0.76
C ARG A 66 0.64 -20.84 -0.42
N VAL A 67 1.52 -20.31 -1.28
CA VAL A 67 2.08 -21.04 -2.42
C VAL A 67 2.99 -22.18 -1.94
N MET A 68 3.85 -21.92 -0.95
CA MET A 68 4.69 -22.94 -0.33
C MET A 68 3.88 -24.08 0.27
N GLU A 69 2.85 -23.76 1.07
CA GLU A 69 1.98 -24.77 1.68
C GLU A 69 1.28 -25.64 0.63
N HIS A 70 0.88 -25.04 -0.50
CA HIS A 70 0.30 -25.77 -1.61
C HIS A 70 1.30 -26.79 -2.20
N PHE A 71 2.53 -26.37 -2.49
CA PHE A 71 3.56 -27.26 -3.04
C PHE A 71 3.99 -28.35 -2.05
N ILE A 72 4.09 -28.04 -0.76
CA ILE A 72 4.38 -29.03 0.28
C ILE A 72 3.30 -30.13 0.29
N LYS A 73 2.02 -29.75 0.21
CA LYS A 73 0.90 -30.70 0.15
C LYS A 73 0.95 -31.55 -1.12
N LEU A 74 1.24 -30.97 -2.27
CA LEU A 74 1.39 -31.70 -3.54
C LEU A 74 2.52 -32.73 -3.47
N PHE A 75 3.66 -32.35 -2.90
CA PHE A 75 4.81 -33.25 -2.78
C PHE A 75 4.50 -34.43 -1.84
N LYS A 76 3.89 -34.15 -0.68
CA LYS A 76 3.44 -35.18 0.27
C LYS A 76 2.37 -36.12 -0.28
N LYS A 77 1.59 -35.71 -1.28
CA LYS A 77 0.60 -36.58 -1.94
C LYS A 77 1.23 -37.47 -3.01
N LYS A 78 2.35 -37.02 -3.60
CA LYS A 78 3.06 -37.73 -4.68
C LYS A 78 4.04 -38.78 -4.16
N THR A 79 4.43 -38.68 -2.89
CA THR A 79 5.38 -39.58 -2.20
C THR A 79 4.63 -40.37 -1.13
#